data_AF-A0AAE0JFK9-F1
#
_entry.id   AF-A0AAE0JFK9-F1
#
_cell.length_a   1.000
_cell.length_b   1.000
_cell.length_c   1.000
_cell.angle_alpha   90.00
_cell.angle_beta   90.00
_cell.angle_gamma   90.00
#
_symmetry.space_group_name_H-M   'P 1'
#
loop_
_entity.id
_entity.type
_entity.pdbx_description
1 polymer ?
#
loop_
_entity_poly.entity_id
_entity_poly.type
_entity_poly.pdbx_seq_one_letter_code
_entity_poly.pdbx_strand_id
1 'polypeptide(L)'
;MASARVVETLARTGGFGTRVARRRLLETFQHILDVTEGVESMKPPGGRGWRSTVRVRFLHGMVRRRILGLSKKKKEDGRGGGYYDAEKLGVPINDLDSIGTIASFSSALIWMGLPRQGIFLTSQEIKDYLALWRYVAYLIGVPDTITITIPSSSSDGHSTQRKITPFGSAQEAKMVIESIMLSELSDPSETSAVLANNIIAALANQPPLRSSASFLRAQAYWLNGSSLCQTLKIPKPPVFYKMLVGSQCSFFMVFCYLRQMHYLLLRWVPPWDSNEKNDEEGGVTAGQTQERYKRVRRLMRNVVVEMAGGKEAEFGFEWVPERGKYTGSERGEEDEEEGDGKGKGRLRRKGWWEWIVSRNGGSEFRSLKTFLVASTVVGCLVWIGVRGLLFGTMPLFRR
;
A
#
# COMPACT_ATOMS: atom_id res chain seq x y z
N MET A 1 3.53 -3.83 -9.47
CA MET A 1 4.41 -3.87 -10.66
C MET A 1 3.87 -4.79 -11.75
N ALA A 2 2.56 -4.94 -11.92
CA ALA A 2 2.01 -5.87 -12.91
C ALA A 2 1.72 -5.22 -14.28
N SER A 3 1.38 -3.92 -14.31
CA SER A 3 1.22 -3.19 -15.58
C SER A 3 2.57 -2.96 -16.27
N ALA A 4 2.77 -3.66 -17.40
CA ALA A 4 4.02 -3.62 -18.15
C ALA A 4 4.36 -2.21 -18.67
N ARG A 5 3.36 -1.44 -19.11
CA ARG A 5 3.54 -0.07 -19.63
C ARG A 5 4.05 0.90 -18.56
N VAL A 6 3.40 0.89 -17.39
CA VAL A 6 3.82 1.69 -16.24
C VAL A 6 5.23 1.27 -15.81
N VAL A 7 5.48 -0.03 -15.69
CA VAL A 7 6.78 -0.60 -15.32
C VAL A 7 7.89 -0.13 -16.26
N GLU A 8 7.63 -0.05 -17.55
CA GLU A 8 8.65 0.32 -18.53
C GLU A 8 9.03 1.80 -18.44
N THR A 9 8.09 2.66 -18.07
CA THR A 9 8.36 4.05 -17.67
C THR A 9 9.18 4.10 -16.38
N LEU A 10 8.80 3.32 -15.37
CA LEU A 10 9.50 3.28 -14.08
C LEU A 10 10.94 2.76 -14.21
N ALA A 11 11.17 1.72 -15.01
CA ALA A 11 12.49 1.13 -15.17
C ALA A 11 13.53 2.14 -15.69
N ARG A 12 13.13 3.04 -16.60
CA ARG A 12 13.98 4.10 -17.18
C ARG A 12 14.38 5.22 -16.22
N THR A 13 13.67 5.34 -15.11
CA THR A 13 14.05 6.31 -14.06
C THR A 13 15.22 5.81 -13.21
N GLY A 14 15.54 4.51 -13.24
CA GLY A 14 16.52 3.88 -12.36
C GLY A 14 16.10 3.79 -10.88
N GLY A 15 14.96 4.35 -10.50
CA GLY A 15 14.54 4.46 -9.10
C GLY A 15 13.91 3.21 -8.50
N PHE A 16 14.09 2.02 -9.11
CA PHE A 16 13.60 0.74 -8.56
C PHE A 16 14.70 -0.33 -8.47
N GLY A 17 15.98 0.07 -8.43
CA GLY A 17 17.07 -0.81 -8.01
C GLY A 17 16.96 -1.15 -6.52
N THR A 18 17.58 -2.26 -6.08
CA THR A 18 17.43 -2.79 -4.70
C THR A 18 17.90 -1.78 -3.64
N ARG A 19 18.90 -0.97 -3.96
CA ARG A 19 19.45 0.06 -3.06
C ARG A 19 18.58 1.31 -2.90
N VAL A 20 17.73 1.60 -3.89
CA VAL A 20 17.00 2.89 -3.99
C VAL A 20 15.48 2.74 -3.90
N ALA A 21 14.95 1.57 -4.23
CA ALA A 21 13.50 1.32 -4.30
C ALA A 21 12.79 1.62 -2.97
N ARG A 22 13.42 1.29 -1.84
CA ARG A 22 12.86 1.58 -0.50
C ARG A 22 12.59 3.07 -0.31
N ARG A 23 13.56 3.93 -0.60
CA ARG A 23 13.41 5.39 -0.47
C ARG A 23 12.26 5.90 -1.34
N ARG A 24 12.21 5.48 -2.60
CA ARG A 24 11.15 5.89 -3.53
C ARG A 24 9.75 5.42 -3.11
N LEU A 25 9.65 4.22 -2.55
CA LEU A 25 8.39 3.72 -1.99
C LEU A 25 7.96 4.55 -0.78
N LEU A 26 8.91 4.96 0.07
CA LEU A 26 8.62 5.83 1.22
C LEU A 26 8.21 7.25 0.80
N GLU A 27 8.82 7.81 -0.25
CA GLU A 27 8.36 9.09 -0.85
C GLU A 27 6.92 8.98 -1.34
N THR A 28 6.57 7.87 -2.01
CA THR A 28 5.19 7.61 -2.44
C THR A 28 4.25 7.42 -1.24
N PHE A 29 4.68 6.72 -0.20
CA PHE A 29 3.88 6.55 1.02
C PHE A 29 3.69 7.87 1.76
N GLN A 30 4.69 8.75 1.78
CA GLN A 30 4.56 10.09 2.34
C GLN A 30 3.48 10.89 1.59
N HIS A 31 3.43 10.81 0.26
CA HIS A 31 2.36 11.44 -0.53
C HIS A 31 0.97 10.97 -0.07
N ILE A 32 0.79 9.67 0.12
CA ILE A 32 -0.47 9.08 0.62
C ILE A 32 -0.82 9.64 2.01
N LEU A 33 0.16 9.73 2.91
CA LEU A 33 -0.06 10.32 4.24
C LEU A 33 -0.45 11.79 4.15
N ASP A 34 0.20 12.57 3.28
CA ASP A 34 -0.09 13.99 3.11
C ASP A 34 -1.52 14.20 2.57
N VAL A 35 -1.97 13.43 1.57
CA VAL A 35 -3.33 13.60 0.99
C VAL A 35 -4.45 13.04 1.87
N THR A 36 -4.16 12.03 2.70
CA THR A 36 -5.14 11.43 3.62
C THR A 36 -5.18 12.09 5.00
N GLU A 37 -4.32 13.09 5.25
CA GLU A 37 -4.19 13.74 6.56
C GLU A 37 -5.50 14.39 7.02
N GLY A 38 -6.20 15.06 6.11
CA GLY A 38 -7.48 15.74 6.37
C GLY A 38 -7.76 16.83 5.35
N VAL A 39 -8.93 17.45 5.46
CA VAL A 39 -9.42 18.47 4.50
C VAL A 39 -8.45 19.63 4.36
N GLU A 40 -7.91 20.17 5.46
CA GLU A 40 -6.94 21.28 5.43
C GLU A 40 -5.68 20.95 4.63
N SER A 41 -5.26 19.68 4.61
CA SER A 41 -4.10 19.26 3.82
C SER A 41 -4.34 19.34 2.31
N MET A 42 -5.60 19.25 1.87
CA MET A 42 -5.98 19.28 0.47
C MET A 42 -6.42 20.67 -0.02
N LYS A 43 -6.55 21.67 0.87
CA LYS A 43 -7.01 23.01 0.49
C LYS A 43 -5.96 23.79 -0.32
N PRO A 44 -6.34 24.38 -1.47
CA PRO A 44 -5.51 25.36 -2.15
C PRO A 44 -5.68 26.78 -1.58
N PRO A 45 -4.68 27.67 -1.73
CA PRO A 45 -3.27 27.34 -1.90
C PRO A 45 -2.65 26.90 -0.55
N GLY A 46 -1.71 25.95 -0.58
CA GLY A 46 -0.81 25.71 0.54
C GLY A 46 -1.14 24.55 1.50
N GLY A 47 -2.21 23.78 1.27
CA GLY A 47 -2.36 22.46 1.88
C GLY A 47 -1.16 21.54 1.54
N ARG A 48 -0.70 20.74 2.50
CA ARG A 48 0.45 19.83 2.30
C ARG A 48 0.18 18.80 1.20
N GLY A 49 -0.93 18.08 1.31
CA GLY A 49 -1.40 17.13 0.30
C GLY A 49 -1.58 17.81 -1.06
N TRP A 50 -2.19 19.00 -1.10
CA TRP A 50 -2.32 19.78 -2.34
C TRP A 50 -0.95 20.08 -2.98
N ARG A 51 0.01 20.63 -2.22
CA ARG A 51 1.38 20.92 -2.73
C ARG A 51 2.09 19.65 -3.20
N SER A 52 1.98 18.58 -2.42
CA SER A 52 2.56 17.27 -2.74
C SER A 52 2.03 16.75 -4.08
N THR A 53 0.71 16.76 -4.28
CA THR A 53 0.08 16.35 -5.55
C THR A 53 0.51 17.21 -6.73
N VAL A 54 0.57 18.54 -6.56
CA VAL A 54 1.01 19.46 -7.61
C VAL A 54 2.47 19.20 -8.01
N ARG A 55 3.36 18.94 -7.03
CA ARG A 55 4.76 18.56 -7.31
C ARG A 55 4.86 17.26 -8.09
N VAL A 56 4.07 16.24 -7.72
CA VAL A 56 4.01 14.97 -8.48
C VAL A 56 3.56 15.21 -9.93
N ARG A 57 2.58 16.09 -10.17
CA ARG A 57 2.17 16.45 -11.54
C ARG A 57 3.31 17.05 -12.36
N PHE A 58 4.07 17.98 -11.77
CA PHE A 58 5.24 18.56 -12.45
C PHE A 58 6.32 17.52 -12.73
N LEU A 59 6.60 16.65 -11.75
CA LEU A 59 7.54 15.53 -11.92
C LEU A 59 7.10 14.63 -13.09
N HIS A 60 5.83 14.25 -13.17
CA HIS A 60 5.29 13.45 -14.27
C HIS A 60 5.47 14.12 -15.63
N GLY A 61 5.13 15.41 -15.75
CA GLY A 61 5.34 16.16 -16.99
C GLY A 61 6.80 16.17 -17.45
N MET A 62 7.73 16.28 -16.50
CA MET A 62 9.16 16.29 -16.80
C MET A 62 9.73 14.92 -17.14
N VAL A 63 9.34 13.86 -16.43
CA VAL A 63 9.70 12.48 -16.78
C VAL A 63 9.23 12.16 -18.20
N ARG A 64 7.98 12.51 -18.54
CA ARG A 64 7.43 12.33 -19.89
C ARG A 64 8.25 13.07 -20.93
N ARG A 65 8.51 14.37 -20.73
CA ARG A 65 9.33 15.18 -21.65
C ARG A 65 10.73 14.59 -21.83
N ARG A 66 11.35 14.12 -20.75
CA ARG A 66 12.70 13.57 -20.77
C ARG A 66 12.78 12.26 -21.53
N ILE A 67 11.88 11.31 -21.27
CA ILE A 67 11.86 10.00 -21.96
C ILE A 67 11.68 10.20 -23.46
N LEU A 68 10.70 11.02 -23.86
CA LEU A 68 10.45 11.29 -25.28
C LEU A 68 11.64 11.99 -25.95
N GLY A 69 12.29 12.92 -25.26
CA GLY A 69 13.51 13.57 -25.75
C GLY A 69 14.67 12.59 -25.95
N LEU A 70 14.88 11.65 -25.01
CA LEU A 70 15.90 10.60 -25.14
C LEU A 70 15.58 9.61 -26.27
N SER A 71 14.31 9.26 -26.45
CA SER A 71 13.86 8.43 -27.58
C SER A 71 14.12 9.08 -28.93
N LYS A 72 13.84 10.37 -29.07
CA LYS A 72 14.11 11.10 -30.31
C LYS A 72 15.61 11.11 -30.64
N LYS A 73 16.45 11.50 -29.69
CA LYS A 73 17.91 11.51 -29.87
C LYS A 73 18.49 10.14 -30.25
N LYS A 74 18.02 9.06 -29.62
CA LYS A 74 18.52 7.70 -29.94
C LYS A 74 18.10 7.23 -31.34
N LYS A 75 16.92 7.62 -31.82
CA LYS A 75 16.51 7.37 -33.21
C LYS A 75 17.43 8.09 -34.21
N GLU A 76 17.87 9.30 -33.87
CA GLU A 76 18.80 10.11 -34.68
C GLU A 76 20.24 9.55 -34.68
N ASP A 77 20.71 8.99 -33.57
CA ASP A 77 22.07 8.41 -33.41
C ASP A 77 22.33 7.16 -34.28
N GLY A 78 21.34 6.58 -34.96
CA GLY A 78 21.48 5.47 -35.93
C GLY A 78 21.96 4.11 -35.38
N ARG A 79 22.41 4.05 -34.13
CA ARG A 79 22.82 2.81 -33.45
C ARG A 79 21.56 2.07 -32.96
N GLY A 80 21.20 0.99 -33.65
CA GLY A 80 19.93 0.28 -33.54
C GLY A 80 19.29 0.12 -32.13
N GLY A 81 17.95 0.07 -32.12
CA GLY A 81 17.10 -0.12 -30.94
C GLY A 81 16.67 1.19 -30.26
N GLY A 82 15.37 1.50 -30.25
CA GLY A 82 14.81 2.71 -29.60
C GLY A 82 15.05 2.78 -28.09
N TYR A 83 15.02 3.98 -27.49
CA TYR A 83 15.15 4.14 -26.02
C TYR A 83 13.85 3.80 -25.30
N TYR A 84 12.71 4.26 -25.83
CA TYR A 84 11.36 3.95 -25.36
C TYR A 84 10.44 3.89 -26.58
N ASP A 85 9.65 2.82 -26.68
CA ASP A 85 8.74 2.57 -27.80
C ASP A 85 7.35 3.13 -27.49
N ALA A 86 7.13 4.39 -27.87
CA ALA A 86 5.87 5.07 -27.64
C ALA A 86 4.72 4.56 -28.53
N GLU A 87 5.01 3.87 -29.64
CA GLU A 87 3.99 3.29 -30.51
C GLU A 87 3.37 2.06 -29.85
N LYS A 88 4.21 1.19 -29.29
CA LYS A 88 3.75 0.00 -28.56
C LYS A 88 3.19 0.32 -27.17
N LEU A 89 3.89 1.17 -26.42
CA LEU A 89 3.62 1.40 -24.99
C LEU A 89 2.71 2.60 -24.73
N GLY A 90 2.47 3.43 -25.75
CA GLY A 90 1.85 4.74 -25.57
C GLY A 90 2.82 5.76 -24.97
N VAL A 91 2.38 7.01 -24.91
CA VAL A 91 3.15 8.10 -24.28
C VAL A 91 3.36 7.76 -22.79
N PRO A 92 4.57 7.95 -22.22
CA PRO A 92 4.82 7.69 -20.81
C PRO A 92 3.88 8.48 -19.91
N ILE A 93 3.31 7.83 -18.89
CA ILE A 93 2.41 8.47 -17.92
C ILE A 93 1.20 9.07 -18.67
N ASN A 94 0.61 8.31 -19.59
CA ASN A 94 -0.60 8.75 -20.30
C ASN A 94 -1.83 8.72 -19.37
N ASP A 95 -2.99 9.07 -19.90
CA ASP A 95 -4.24 9.11 -19.12
C ASP A 95 -4.60 7.72 -18.56
N LEU A 96 -4.44 6.65 -19.33
CA LEU A 96 -4.70 5.28 -18.87
C LEU A 96 -3.74 4.88 -17.73
N ASP A 97 -2.44 5.14 -17.88
CA ASP A 97 -1.44 4.90 -16.83
C ASP A 97 -1.79 5.66 -15.54
N SER A 98 -2.22 6.91 -15.69
CA SER A 98 -2.56 7.79 -14.58
C SER A 98 -3.85 7.33 -13.89
N ILE A 99 -4.88 6.97 -14.65
CA ILE A 99 -6.13 6.39 -14.13
C ILE A 99 -5.83 5.09 -13.39
N GLY A 100 -5.05 4.18 -13.98
CA GLY A 100 -4.69 2.90 -13.36
C GLY A 100 -3.89 3.08 -12.08
N THR A 101 -2.96 4.04 -12.06
CA THR A 101 -2.18 4.36 -10.85
C THR A 101 -3.08 4.92 -9.75
N ILE A 102 -3.97 5.87 -10.04
CA ILE A 102 -4.94 6.38 -9.04
C ILE A 102 -5.88 5.27 -8.59
N ALA A 103 -6.37 4.43 -9.50
CA ALA A 103 -7.23 3.29 -9.18
C ALA A 103 -6.53 2.30 -8.24
N SER A 104 -5.20 2.13 -8.35
CA SER A 104 -4.41 1.28 -7.46
C SER A 104 -4.34 1.79 -6.00
N PHE A 105 -4.42 3.11 -5.79
CA PHE A 105 -4.46 3.73 -4.46
C PHE A 105 -5.89 3.98 -3.94
N SER A 106 -6.88 3.90 -4.82
CA SER A 106 -8.29 4.13 -4.50
C SER A 106 -9.11 2.84 -4.60
N SER A 107 -9.71 2.57 -5.75
CA SER A 107 -10.60 1.45 -6.03
C SER A 107 -10.03 0.09 -5.64
N ALA A 108 -8.75 -0.16 -5.94
CA ALA A 108 -8.09 -1.42 -5.62
C ALA A 108 -8.06 -1.70 -4.11
N LEU A 109 -7.91 -0.67 -3.27
CA LEU A 109 -7.97 -0.84 -1.81
C LEU A 109 -9.39 -1.19 -1.35
N ILE A 110 -10.40 -0.54 -1.92
CA ILE A 110 -11.82 -0.76 -1.58
C ILE A 110 -12.27 -2.18 -1.93
N TRP A 111 -12.02 -2.64 -3.16
CA TRP A 111 -12.59 -3.88 -3.69
C TRP A 111 -11.64 -5.07 -3.73
N MET A 112 -10.36 -4.89 -3.37
CA MET A 112 -9.43 -6.02 -3.22
C MET A 112 -8.62 -5.97 -1.94
N GLY A 113 -7.91 -4.87 -1.68
CA GLY A 113 -6.89 -4.79 -0.63
C GLY A 113 -7.49 -5.01 0.76
N LEU A 114 -8.53 -4.26 1.10
CA LEU A 114 -9.23 -4.37 2.39
C LEU A 114 -10.05 -5.67 2.49
N PRO A 115 -10.84 -6.08 1.47
CA PRO A 115 -11.55 -7.35 1.50
C PRO A 115 -10.65 -8.57 1.68
N ARG A 116 -9.46 -8.60 1.05
CA ARG A 116 -8.46 -9.67 1.25
C ARG A 116 -7.88 -9.71 2.67
N GLN A 117 -8.11 -8.67 3.47
CA GLN A 117 -7.76 -8.60 4.89
C GLN A 117 -8.99 -8.76 5.81
N GLY A 118 -10.17 -9.05 5.26
CA GLY A 118 -11.42 -9.18 6.02
C GLY A 118 -12.08 -7.85 6.41
N ILE A 119 -11.61 -6.72 5.85
CA ILE A 119 -12.11 -5.38 6.15
C ILE A 119 -13.02 -4.92 5.01
N PHE A 120 -14.27 -4.60 5.35
CA PHE A 120 -15.28 -4.12 4.40
C PHE A 120 -15.74 -2.72 4.79
N LEU A 121 -15.66 -1.80 3.83
CA LEU A 121 -16.08 -0.41 4.02
C LEU A 121 -17.60 -0.28 3.85
N THR A 122 -18.18 0.65 4.59
CA THR A 122 -19.57 1.08 4.40
C THR A 122 -19.73 1.88 3.11
N SER A 123 -20.95 1.98 2.60
CA SER A 123 -21.26 2.77 1.41
C SER A 123 -20.84 4.24 1.53
N GLN A 124 -20.88 4.81 2.75
CA GLN A 124 -20.45 6.19 2.97
C GLN A 124 -18.92 6.33 2.94
N GLU A 125 -18.19 5.43 3.62
CA GLU A 125 -16.72 5.43 3.58
C GLU A 125 -16.19 5.26 2.16
N ILE A 126 -16.85 4.43 1.34
CA ILE A 126 -16.51 4.28 -0.09
C ILE A 126 -16.70 5.62 -0.84
N LYS A 127 -17.83 6.29 -0.65
CA LYS A 127 -18.10 7.60 -1.29
C LYS A 127 -17.08 8.65 -0.88
N ASP A 128 -16.76 8.74 0.41
CA ASP A 128 -15.84 9.73 0.95
C ASP A 128 -14.40 9.48 0.46
N TYR A 129 -13.97 8.22 0.46
CA TYR A 129 -12.63 7.84 -0.02
C TYR A 129 -12.49 8.09 -1.53
N LEU A 130 -13.50 7.76 -2.33
CA LEU A 130 -13.49 8.05 -3.77
C LEU A 130 -13.54 9.56 -4.05
N ALA A 131 -14.26 10.35 -3.24
CA ALA A 131 -14.28 11.80 -3.40
C ALA A 131 -12.89 12.43 -3.22
N LEU A 132 -12.12 11.97 -2.22
CA LEU A 132 -10.73 12.37 -2.04
C LEU A 132 -9.88 12.02 -3.27
N TRP A 133 -9.92 10.77 -3.72
CA TRP A 133 -9.09 10.33 -4.83
C TRP A 133 -9.50 10.89 -6.18
N ARG A 134 -10.79 11.22 -6.38
CA ARG A 134 -11.26 12.00 -7.53
C ARG A 134 -10.62 13.38 -7.55
N TYR A 135 -10.54 14.06 -6.41
CA TYR A 135 -9.86 15.35 -6.32
C TYR A 135 -8.35 15.24 -6.54
N VAL A 136 -7.69 14.21 -5.99
CA VAL A 136 -6.28 13.94 -6.27
C VAL A 136 -6.06 13.68 -7.77
N ALA A 137 -6.92 12.89 -8.42
CA ALA A 137 -6.85 12.62 -9.85
C ALA A 137 -6.94 13.90 -10.69
N TYR A 138 -7.90 14.77 -10.37
CA TYR A 138 -8.06 16.09 -10.98
C TYR A 138 -6.79 16.93 -10.85
N LEU A 139 -6.20 17.01 -9.65
CA LEU A 139 -4.97 17.75 -9.42
C LEU A 139 -3.78 17.20 -10.20
N ILE A 140 -3.66 15.86 -10.31
CA ILE A 140 -2.64 15.18 -11.11
C ILE A 140 -2.81 15.44 -12.62
N GLY A 141 -4.03 15.74 -13.07
CA GLY A 141 -4.37 16.01 -14.46
C GLY A 141 -4.96 14.81 -15.20
N VAL A 142 -5.58 13.88 -14.48
CA VAL A 142 -6.39 12.80 -15.07
C VAL A 142 -7.66 13.40 -15.68
N PRO A 143 -8.13 12.94 -16.86
CA PRO A 143 -9.39 13.42 -17.43
C PRO A 143 -10.58 13.08 -16.52
N ASP A 144 -11.41 14.09 -16.26
CA ASP A 144 -12.62 13.94 -15.43
C ASP A 144 -13.68 13.05 -16.10
N THR A 145 -13.63 12.90 -17.43
CA THR A 145 -14.56 12.07 -18.19
C THR A 145 -13.82 11.27 -19.24
N ILE A 146 -14.10 9.96 -19.28
CA ILE A 146 -13.59 9.05 -20.30
C ILE A 146 -14.74 8.37 -21.02
N THR A 147 -14.52 7.98 -22.27
CA THR A 147 -15.44 7.14 -23.03
C THR A 147 -15.03 5.68 -22.87
N ILE A 148 -15.94 4.84 -22.39
CA ILE A 148 -15.79 3.39 -22.36
C ILE A 148 -16.63 2.75 -23.46
N THR A 149 -16.14 1.62 -23.96
CA THR A 149 -16.88 0.77 -24.89
C THR A 149 -17.43 -0.42 -24.12
N ILE A 150 -18.75 -0.58 -24.16
CA ILE A 150 -19.47 -1.70 -23.56
C ILE A 150 -19.75 -2.69 -24.70
N PRO A 151 -19.17 -3.91 -24.66
CA PRO A 151 -19.50 -4.94 -25.62
C PRO A 151 -21.00 -5.24 -25.58
N SER A 152 -21.64 -5.45 -26.74
CA SER A 152 -23.03 -5.92 -26.74
C SER A 152 -23.10 -7.32 -26.14
N SER A 153 -24.12 -7.58 -25.33
CA SER A 153 -24.53 -8.93 -24.97
C SER A 153 -25.47 -9.56 -26.02
N SER A 154 -25.91 -8.80 -27.02
CA SER A 154 -26.75 -9.30 -28.12
C SER A 154 -25.90 -9.83 -29.30
N SER A 155 -26.48 -10.77 -30.05
CA SER A 155 -25.92 -11.38 -31.26
C SER A 155 -25.54 -10.38 -32.37
N ASP A 156 -26.06 -9.16 -32.30
CA ASP A 156 -26.05 -8.20 -33.40
C ASP A 156 -24.78 -7.33 -33.42
N GLY A 157 -23.80 -7.62 -32.54
CA GLY A 157 -22.42 -7.11 -32.61
C GLY A 157 -22.19 -5.62 -32.32
N HIS A 158 -23.24 -4.84 -32.01
CA HIS A 158 -23.12 -3.38 -31.82
C HIS A 158 -22.61 -2.99 -30.43
N SER A 159 -21.34 -2.61 -30.32
CA SER A 159 -20.80 -2.05 -29.08
C SER A 159 -21.42 -0.68 -28.75
N THR A 160 -21.78 -0.45 -27.49
CA THR A 160 -22.29 0.85 -27.03
C THR A 160 -21.18 1.65 -26.36
N GLN A 161 -21.05 2.93 -26.70
CA GLN A 161 -20.14 3.83 -25.99
C GLN A 161 -20.85 4.59 -24.88
N ARG A 162 -20.19 4.73 -23.74
CA ARG A 162 -20.69 5.50 -22.60
C ARG A 162 -19.60 6.39 -22.03
N LYS A 163 -19.95 7.65 -21.72
CA LYS A 163 -19.08 8.54 -20.94
C LYS A 163 -19.25 8.26 -19.45
N ILE A 164 -18.15 8.14 -18.72
CA ILE A 164 -18.12 7.93 -17.27
C ILE A 164 -17.10 8.84 -16.59
N THR A 165 -17.28 9.09 -15.31
CA THR A 165 -16.24 9.71 -14.45
C THR A 165 -15.50 8.59 -13.71
N PRO A 166 -14.19 8.35 -13.96
CA PRO A 166 -13.49 7.17 -13.43
C PRO A 166 -13.64 6.93 -11.93
N PHE A 167 -13.76 8.00 -11.13
CA PHE A 167 -13.94 7.95 -9.68
C PHE A 167 -15.21 8.70 -9.23
N GLY A 168 -16.21 8.82 -10.11
CA GLY A 168 -17.45 9.57 -9.86
C GLY A 168 -18.36 8.87 -8.86
N SER A 169 -18.65 7.60 -9.14
CA SER A 169 -19.45 6.72 -8.30
C SER A 169 -18.70 5.43 -7.97
N ALA A 170 -19.18 4.70 -6.95
CA ALA A 170 -18.67 3.37 -6.62
C ALA A 170 -18.74 2.40 -7.80
N GLN A 171 -19.83 2.45 -8.58
CA GLN A 171 -20.02 1.59 -9.74
C GLN A 171 -19.00 1.90 -10.84
N GLU A 172 -18.80 3.18 -11.19
CA GLU A 172 -17.82 3.59 -12.21
C GLU A 172 -16.39 3.25 -11.79
N ALA A 173 -16.04 3.55 -10.53
CA ALA A 173 -14.72 3.25 -9.98
C ALA A 173 -14.43 1.75 -9.96
N LYS A 174 -15.45 0.92 -9.68
CA LYS A 174 -15.35 -0.53 -9.74
C LYS A 174 -15.19 -1.04 -11.17
N MET A 175 -15.99 -0.55 -12.11
CA MET A 175 -15.87 -0.89 -13.54
C MET A 175 -14.48 -0.57 -14.10
N VAL A 176 -13.94 0.61 -13.77
CA VAL A 176 -12.59 1.02 -14.21
C VAL A 176 -11.53 0.06 -13.67
N ILE A 177 -11.53 -0.24 -12.37
CA ILE A 177 -10.49 -1.08 -11.79
C ILE A 177 -10.56 -2.53 -12.30
N GLU A 178 -11.77 -3.08 -12.48
CA GLU A 178 -11.96 -4.42 -13.06
C GLU A 178 -11.48 -4.48 -14.52
N SER A 179 -11.79 -3.44 -15.31
CA SER A 179 -11.33 -3.34 -16.69
C SER A 179 -9.80 -3.27 -16.78
N ILE A 180 -9.17 -2.47 -15.91
CA ILE A 180 -7.70 -2.32 -15.85
C ILE A 180 -7.03 -3.61 -15.39
N MET A 181 -7.64 -4.35 -14.45
CA MET A 181 -7.11 -5.65 -14.03
C MET A 181 -7.04 -6.64 -15.18
N LEU A 182 -8.11 -6.72 -15.97
CA LEU A 182 -8.19 -7.65 -17.08
C LEU A 182 -7.28 -7.23 -18.24
N SER A 183 -7.20 -5.94 -18.54
CA SER A 183 -6.44 -5.44 -19.71
C SER A 183 -4.96 -5.22 -19.44
N GLU A 184 -4.59 -4.69 -18.28
CA GLU A 184 -3.23 -4.19 -18.01
C GLU A 184 -2.45 -5.07 -17.03
N LEU A 185 -3.11 -5.88 -16.19
CA LEU A 185 -2.42 -6.69 -15.17
C LEU A 185 -2.33 -8.18 -15.51
N SER A 186 -2.94 -8.61 -16.61
CA SER A 186 -2.98 -10.02 -17.03
C SER A 186 -1.67 -10.55 -17.61
N ASP A 187 -0.84 -9.68 -18.19
CA ASP A 187 0.43 -10.06 -18.82
C ASP A 187 1.61 -9.17 -18.39
N PRO A 188 2.17 -9.40 -17.18
CA PRO A 188 3.37 -8.71 -16.72
C PRO A 188 4.60 -9.04 -17.57
N SER A 189 5.44 -8.04 -17.84
CA SER A 189 6.70 -8.23 -18.57
C SER A 189 7.83 -8.81 -17.71
N GLU A 190 8.95 -9.18 -18.33
CA GLU A 190 10.16 -9.57 -17.59
C GLU A 190 10.64 -8.45 -16.64
N THR A 191 10.58 -7.20 -17.11
CA THR A 191 10.89 -6.02 -16.30
C THR A 191 9.94 -5.90 -15.11
N SER A 192 8.67 -6.29 -15.26
CA SER A 192 7.71 -6.33 -14.15
C SER A 192 8.16 -7.29 -13.06
N ALA A 193 8.62 -8.49 -13.44
CA ALA A 193 9.15 -9.48 -12.52
C ALA A 193 10.40 -8.97 -11.78
N VAL A 194 11.33 -8.34 -12.51
CA VAL A 194 12.54 -7.73 -11.92
C VAL A 194 12.17 -6.67 -10.88
N LEU A 195 11.34 -5.70 -11.23
CA LEU A 195 10.96 -4.61 -10.32
C LEU A 195 10.19 -5.14 -9.11
N ALA A 196 9.31 -6.14 -9.28
CA ALA A 196 8.60 -6.76 -8.17
C ALA A 196 9.55 -7.42 -7.16
N ASN A 197 10.56 -8.15 -7.63
CA ASN A 197 11.53 -8.79 -6.75
C ASN A 197 12.51 -7.78 -6.14
N ASN A 198 12.91 -6.74 -6.87
CA ASN A 198 13.73 -5.66 -6.32
C ASN A 198 13.03 -4.94 -5.16
N ILE A 199 11.71 -4.77 -5.22
CA ILE A 199 10.94 -4.19 -4.11
C ILE A 199 11.00 -5.08 -2.87
N ILE A 200 10.83 -6.40 -3.04
CA ILE A 200 10.91 -7.35 -1.92
C ILE A 200 12.31 -7.30 -1.30
N ALA A 201 13.36 -7.34 -2.13
CA ALA A 201 14.75 -7.27 -1.67
C ALA A 201 15.05 -5.94 -0.96
N ALA A 202 14.61 -4.82 -1.52
CA ALA A 202 14.84 -3.48 -0.96
C ALA A 202 14.16 -3.25 0.39
N LEU A 203 13.05 -3.95 0.66
CA LEU A 203 12.30 -3.82 1.92
C LEU A 203 12.71 -4.88 2.96
N ALA A 204 13.26 -6.00 2.53
CA ALA A 204 13.61 -7.11 3.41
C ALA A 204 14.63 -6.68 4.48
N ASN A 205 14.36 -7.06 5.74
CA ASN A 205 15.19 -6.81 6.90
C ASN A 205 15.48 -5.32 7.19
N GLN A 206 14.72 -4.41 6.57
CA GLN A 206 14.86 -2.97 6.77
C GLN A 206 13.97 -2.45 7.91
N PRO A 207 14.40 -1.41 8.64
CA PRO A 207 13.55 -0.77 9.65
C PRO A 207 12.25 -0.20 9.04
N PRO A 208 11.15 -0.09 9.83
CA PRO A 208 11.10 -0.24 11.29
C PRO A 208 10.74 -1.66 11.73
N LEU A 209 10.03 -2.42 10.88
CA LEU A 209 9.52 -3.75 11.20
C LEU A 209 10.57 -4.86 10.96
N ARG A 210 11.61 -4.59 10.16
CA ARG A 210 12.63 -5.58 9.77
C ARG A 210 11.99 -6.89 9.28
N SER A 211 10.97 -6.79 8.45
CA SER A 211 10.27 -7.94 7.88
C SER A 211 11.17 -8.72 6.94
N SER A 212 11.22 -10.04 7.10
CA SER A 212 11.95 -10.93 6.19
C SER A 212 11.37 -10.94 4.79
N ALA A 213 12.20 -11.28 3.80
CA ALA A 213 11.77 -11.49 2.42
C ALA A 213 10.64 -12.55 2.32
N SER A 214 10.71 -13.62 3.11
CA SER A 214 9.67 -14.66 3.12
C SER A 214 8.32 -14.15 3.61
N PHE A 215 8.30 -13.27 4.60
CA PHE A 215 7.07 -12.61 5.05
C PHE A 215 6.51 -11.64 4.01
N LEU A 216 7.38 -10.85 3.37
CA LEU A 216 6.98 -9.94 2.29
C LEU A 216 6.44 -10.70 1.07
N ARG A 217 7.05 -11.83 0.70
CA ARG A 217 6.54 -12.76 -0.33
C ARG A 217 5.16 -13.29 0.08
N ALA A 218 4.96 -13.71 1.33
CA ALA A 218 3.65 -14.14 1.83
C ALA A 218 2.57 -13.05 1.71
N GLN A 219 2.90 -11.81 2.07
CA GLN A 219 2.00 -10.67 1.88
C GLN A 219 1.67 -10.44 0.41
N ALA A 220 2.67 -10.51 -0.48
CA ALA A 220 2.46 -10.37 -1.92
C ALA A 220 1.50 -11.45 -2.46
N TYR A 221 1.70 -12.71 -2.10
CA TYR A 221 0.84 -13.83 -2.48
C TYR A 221 -0.59 -13.69 -1.95
N TRP A 222 -0.74 -13.27 -0.70
CA TRP A 222 -2.04 -13.07 -0.07
C TRP A 222 -2.82 -11.93 -0.71
N LEU A 223 -2.16 -10.78 -0.93
CA LEU A 223 -2.81 -9.56 -1.39
C LEU A 223 -2.97 -9.47 -2.90
N ASN A 224 -2.16 -10.17 -3.71
CA ASN A 224 -2.22 -10.11 -5.18
C ASN A 224 -2.72 -11.40 -5.83
N GLY A 225 -2.69 -12.52 -5.10
CA GLY A 225 -3.06 -13.83 -5.60
C GLY A 225 -1.87 -14.62 -6.16
N SER A 226 -2.02 -15.95 -6.19
CA SER A 226 -0.95 -16.88 -6.55
C SER A 226 -0.60 -16.85 -8.03
N SER A 227 -1.57 -16.64 -8.92
CA SER A 227 -1.36 -16.59 -10.37
C SER A 227 -0.41 -15.45 -10.73
N LEU A 228 -0.78 -14.21 -10.37
CA LEU A 228 0.03 -13.02 -10.65
C LEU A 228 1.43 -13.09 -10.03
N CYS A 229 1.56 -13.58 -8.79
CA CYS A 229 2.88 -13.72 -8.16
C CYS A 229 3.78 -14.73 -8.88
N GLN A 230 3.22 -15.82 -9.39
CA GLN A 230 3.97 -16.80 -10.19
C GLN A 230 4.41 -16.21 -11.53
N THR A 231 3.54 -15.45 -12.21
CA THR A 231 3.91 -14.74 -13.45
C THR A 231 5.01 -13.71 -13.22
N LEU A 232 4.98 -13.02 -12.08
CA LEU A 232 6.05 -12.10 -11.64
C LEU A 232 7.30 -12.82 -11.09
N LYS A 233 7.36 -14.15 -11.17
CA LYS A 233 8.46 -14.99 -10.68
C LYS A 233 8.82 -14.72 -9.22
N ILE A 234 7.84 -14.36 -8.39
CA ILE A 234 8.05 -14.20 -6.95
C ILE A 234 8.12 -15.60 -6.32
N PRO A 235 9.16 -15.92 -5.53
CA PRO A 235 9.28 -17.25 -4.93
C PRO A 235 8.11 -17.58 -3.99
N LYS A 236 7.62 -18.83 -4.03
CA LYS A 236 6.53 -19.29 -3.17
C LYS A 236 6.97 -19.26 -1.70
N PRO A 237 6.24 -18.57 -0.82
CA PRO A 237 6.60 -18.48 0.58
C PRO A 237 6.22 -19.76 1.34
N PRO A 238 6.99 -20.15 2.36
CA PRO A 238 6.64 -21.24 3.25
C PRO A 238 5.27 -21.02 3.92
N VAL A 239 4.56 -22.11 4.23
CA VAL A 239 3.21 -22.08 4.82
C VAL A 239 3.16 -21.28 6.13
N PHE A 240 4.22 -21.36 6.95
CA PHE A 240 4.34 -20.59 8.19
C PHE A 240 4.11 -19.08 7.98
N TYR A 241 4.72 -18.49 6.94
CA TYR A 241 4.56 -17.06 6.68
C TYR A 241 3.16 -16.72 6.15
N LYS A 242 2.49 -17.65 5.46
CA LYS A 242 1.07 -17.47 5.09
C LYS A 242 0.16 -17.44 6.31
N MET A 243 0.41 -18.32 7.29
CA MET A 243 -0.31 -18.31 8.57
C MET A 243 -0.07 -17.00 9.31
N LEU A 244 1.17 -16.50 9.33
CA LEU A 244 1.51 -15.22 9.96
C LEU A 244 0.78 -14.04 9.31
N VAL A 245 0.68 -14.01 7.98
CA VAL A 245 -0.12 -12.99 7.26
C VAL A 245 -1.60 -13.12 7.65
N GLY A 246 -2.14 -14.34 7.71
CA GLY A 246 -3.50 -14.58 8.20
C GLY A 246 -3.72 -14.02 9.61
N SER A 247 -2.78 -14.25 10.53
CA SER A 247 -2.83 -13.68 11.90
C SER A 247 -2.80 -12.15 11.89
N GLN A 248 -1.94 -11.53 11.06
CA GLN A 248 -1.90 -10.08 10.88
C GLN A 248 -3.23 -9.54 10.35
N CYS A 249 -3.84 -10.18 9.35
CA CYS A 249 -5.14 -9.79 8.81
C CYS A 249 -6.22 -9.89 9.90
N SER A 250 -6.28 -10.99 10.64
CA SER A 250 -7.21 -11.15 11.76
C SER A 250 -7.04 -10.08 12.82
N PHE A 251 -5.80 -9.70 13.15
CA PHE A 251 -5.55 -8.60 14.07
C PHE A 251 -6.16 -7.29 13.58
N PHE A 252 -5.85 -6.88 12.34
CA PHE A 252 -6.34 -5.64 11.79
C PHE A 252 -7.86 -5.63 11.66
N MET A 253 -8.45 -6.76 11.25
CA MET A 253 -9.89 -6.95 11.19
C MET A 253 -10.55 -6.72 12.56
N VAL A 254 -10.07 -7.40 13.60
CA VAL A 254 -10.56 -7.23 14.97
C VAL A 254 -10.39 -5.78 15.43
N PHE A 255 -9.21 -5.19 15.22
CA PHE A 255 -8.94 -3.80 15.60
C PHE A 255 -9.89 -2.80 14.90
N CYS A 256 -10.10 -2.95 13.60
CA CYS A 256 -10.97 -2.08 12.80
C CYS A 256 -12.44 -2.17 13.25
N TYR A 257 -12.97 -3.38 13.43
CA TYR A 257 -14.36 -3.56 13.80
C TYR A 257 -14.64 -3.26 15.27
N LEU A 258 -13.72 -3.58 16.20
CA LEU A 258 -13.86 -3.14 17.60
C LEU A 258 -13.90 -1.63 17.71
N ARG A 259 -13.05 -0.94 16.93
CA ARG A 259 -13.08 0.53 16.86
C ARG A 259 -14.41 1.03 16.30
N GLN A 260 -14.89 0.46 15.21
CA GLN A 260 -16.17 0.87 14.60
C GLN A 260 -17.33 0.62 15.57
N MET A 261 -17.33 -0.51 16.28
CA MET A 261 -18.28 -0.81 17.34
C MET A 261 -18.19 0.22 18.48
N HIS A 262 -16.98 0.58 18.92
CA HIS A 262 -16.80 1.59 19.96
C HIS A 262 -17.36 2.96 19.55
N TYR A 263 -17.12 3.40 18.30
CA TYR A 263 -17.72 4.63 17.78
C TYR A 263 -19.25 4.59 17.74
N LEU A 264 -19.83 3.46 17.36
CA LEU A 264 -21.28 3.28 17.32
C LEU A 264 -21.89 3.23 18.73
N LEU A 265 -21.21 2.57 19.68
CA LEU A 265 -21.64 2.50 21.08
C LEU A 265 -21.57 3.86 21.78
N LEU A 266 -20.50 4.64 21.57
CA LEU A 266 -20.40 6.01 22.10
C LEU A 266 -21.45 6.96 21.53
N ARG A 267 -21.94 6.71 20.31
CA ARG A 267 -23.07 7.48 19.74
C ARG A 267 -24.41 7.11 20.37
N TRP A 268 -24.52 5.91 20.95
CA TRP A 268 -25.74 5.38 21.58
C TRP A 268 -25.79 5.54 23.10
N VAL A 269 -24.66 5.79 23.75
CA VAL A 269 -24.61 6.16 25.17
C VAL A 269 -24.76 7.69 25.25
N PRO A 270 -25.91 8.22 25.70
CA PRO A 270 -25.99 9.63 26.02
C PRO A 270 -24.95 9.95 27.09
N PRO A 271 -24.27 11.12 27.05
CA PRO A 271 -23.37 11.50 28.11
C PRO A 271 -24.13 11.40 29.44
N TRP A 272 -23.59 10.62 30.37
CA TRP A 272 -24.20 10.34 31.67
C TRP A 272 -24.03 11.54 32.60
N ASP A 273 -24.31 12.74 32.09
CA ASP A 273 -24.42 13.97 32.87
C ASP A 273 -25.33 14.94 32.11
N SER A 274 -26.63 14.84 32.39
CA SER A 274 -27.62 15.86 32.07
C SER A 274 -27.55 16.95 33.14
N ASN A 275 -26.42 17.65 33.22
CA ASN A 275 -26.35 18.92 33.92
C ASN A 275 -25.79 19.97 32.94
N GLU A 276 -26.69 20.46 32.10
CA GLU A 276 -26.54 21.75 31.44
C GLU A 276 -26.40 22.83 32.52
N LYS A 277 -25.16 23.11 32.92
CA LYS A 277 -24.64 24.43 33.29
C LYS A 277 -23.23 24.26 33.82
N ASN A 278 -22.30 24.93 33.13
CA ASN A 278 -20.87 25.00 33.40
C ASN A 278 -20.12 23.76 32.93
N ASP A 279 -19.56 23.84 31.72
CA ASP A 279 -18.12 23.68 31.49
C ASP A 279 -17.83 23.65 29.98
N GLU A 280 -17.19 24.72 29.50
CA GLU A 280 -16.56 24.79 28.17
C GLU A 280 -15.33 23.86 28.06
N GLU A 281 -15.01 23.07 29.08
CA GLU A 281 -13.90 22.13 29.11
C GLU A 281 -14.30 20.89 29.92
N GLY A 282 -14.58 19.74 29.30
CA GLY A 282 -14.82 18.54 30.13
C GLY A 282 -15.37 17.28 29.46
N GLY A 283 -15.81 17.35 28.22
CA GLY A 283 -16.15 16.13 27.50
C GLY A 283 -14.90 15.38 27.06
N VAL A 284 -14.84 14.06 27.28
CA VAL A 284 -14.07 13.16 26.41
C VAL A 284 -14.78 13.10 25.05
N THR A 285 -14.92 14.26 24.43
CA THR A 285 -15.73 14.54 23.25
C THR A 285 -14.86 14.39 22.02
N ALA A 286 -15.50 14.18 20.86
CA ALA A 286 -14.88 13.83 19.58
C ALA A 286 -13.54 14.54 19.23
N GLY A 287 -13.30 15.75 19.74
CA GLY A 287 -12.03 16.47 19.65
C GLY A 287 -10.82 15.72 20.24
N GLN A 288 -10.94 15.10 21.42
CA GLN A 288 -9.82 14.35 22.04
C GLN A 288 -9.44 13.12 21.22
N THR A 289 -10.45 12.44 20.66
CA THR A 289 -10.28 11.29 19.77
C THR A 289 -9.60 11.74 18.46
N GLN A 290 -10.05 12.84 17.86
CA GLN A 290 -9.45 13.41 16.65
C GLN A 290 -7.98 13.83 16.85
N GLU A 291 -7.64 14.40 18.01
CA GLU A 291 -6.25 14.74 18.36
C GLU A 291 -5.35 13.51 18.55
N ARG A 292 -5.87 12.41 19.12
CA ARG A 292 -5.14 11.14 19.17
C ARG A 292 -4.81 10.61 17.77
N TYR A 293 -5.75 10.68 16.81
CA TYR A 293 -5.49 10.28 15.43
C TYR A 293 -4.45 11.18 14.75
N LYS A 294 -4.56 12.49 14.93
CA LYS A 294 -3.55 13.43 14.42
C LYS A 294 -2.17 13.10 14.96
N ARG A 295 -2.06 12.74 16.24
CA ARG A 295 -0.79 12.34 16.87
C ARG A 295 -0.21 11.07 16.27
N VAL A 296 -1.01 10.02 16.12
CA VAL A 296 -0.56 8.74 15.51
C VAL A 296 -0.14 8.95 14.05
N ARG A 297 -0.92 9.73 13.28
CA ARG A 297 -0.59 10.06 11.88
C ARG A 297 0.70 10.87 11.78
N ARG A 298 0.90 11.85 12.66
CA ARG A 298 2.14 12.64 12.72
C ARG A 298 3.34 11.77 13.05
N LEU A 299 3.20 10.83 14.01
CA LEU A 299 4.25 9.87 14.33
C LEU A 299 4.59 8.99 13.12
N MET A 300 3.58 8.41 12.47
CA MET A 300 3.78 7.60 11.27
C MET A 300 4.49 8.40 10.17
N ARG A 301 4.07 9.63 9.92
CA ARG A 301 4.72 10.52 8.94
C ARG A 301 6.16 10.80 9.30
N ASN A 302 6.46 11.14 10.55
CA ASN A 302 7.83 11.44 10.99
C ASN A 302 8.75 10.23 10.80
N VAL A 303 8.29 9.04 11.17
CA VAL A 303 9.03 7.78 10.95
C VAL A 303 9.28 7.54 9.46
N VAL A 304 8.27 7.79 8.60
CA VAL A 304 8.41 7.64 7.15
C VAL A 304 9.43 8.61 6.56
N VAL A 305 9.37 9.89 6.95
CA VAL A 305 10.30 10.93 6.50
C VAL A 305 11.73 10.60 6.95
N GLU A 306 11.90 10.19 8.20
CA GLU A 306 13.21 9.78 8.74
C GLU A 306 13.79 8.61 7.95
N MET A 307 12.98 7.57 7.69
CA MET A 307 13.41 6.41 6.92
C MET A 307 13.66 6.70 5.43
N ALA A 308 13.06 7.75 4.88
CA ALA A 308 13.29 8.21 3.51
C ALA A 308 14.59 9.02 3.34
N GLY A 309 15.37 9.22 4.42
CA GLY A 309 16.60 9.99 4.41
C GLY A 309 16.52 11.31 5.19
N GLY A 310 15.52 11.46 6.07
CA GLY A 310 15.42 12.59 7.01
C GLY A 310 14.92 13.90 6.40
N LYS A 311 14.60 13.92 5.10
CA LYS A 311 14.02 15.08 4.41
C LYS A 311 12.66 14.73 3.85
N GLU A 312 11.74 15.70 3.91
CA GLU A 312 10.42 15.52 3.29
C GLU A 312 10.58 15.23 1.80
N ALA A 313 9.72 14.36 1.25
CA ALA A 313 9.63 14.12 -0.17
C ALA A 313 9.30 15.43 -0.92
N GLU A 314 10.34 16.07 -1.45
CA GLU A 314 10.20 17.25 -2.29
C GLU A 314 9.74 16.89 -3.71
N PHE A 315 9.76 15.59 -4.05
CA PHE A 315 9.57 15.08 -5.41
C PHE A 315 10.50 15.81 -6.41
N GLY A 316 11.71 16.09 -5.95
CA GLY A 316 12.77 16.74 -6.73
C GLY A 316 13.35 15.85 -7.82
N PHE A 317 14.28 16.40 -8.59
CA PHE A 317 14.82 15.81 -9.82
C PHE A 317 15.84 14.68 -9.64
N GLU A 318 15.71 13.87 -8.59
CA GLU A 318 16.67 12.81 -8.28
C GLU A 318 16.51 11.59 -9.23
N TRP A 319 15.26 11.29 -9.61
CA TRP A 319 14.91 10.09 -10.40
C TRP A 319 14.54 10.42 -11.85
N VAL A 320 15.22 11.40 -12.44
CA VAL A 320 15.01 11.74 -13.85
C VAL A 320 15.71 10.72 -14.75
N PRO A 321 15.07 10.28 -15.87
CA PRO A 321 15.70 9.38 -16.83
C PRO A 321 16.95 9.97 -17.47
N GLU A 322 18.00 9.17 -17.54
CA GLU A 322 19.30 9.53 -18.11
C GLU A 322 19.82 8.42 -19.03
N ARG A 323 20.77 8.75 -19.90
CA ARG A 323 21.38 7.76 -20.80
C ARG A 323 22.14 6.74 -19.96
N GLY A 324 21.90 5.45 -20.19
CA GLY A 324 22.51 4.36 -19.42
C GLY A 324 21.85 4.07 -18.07
N LYS A 325 20.92 4.91 -17.61
CA LYS A 325 20.14 4.67 -16.38
C LYS A 325 18.95 3.77 -16.70
N TYR A 326 18.97 2.55 -16.20
CA TYR A 326 17.90 1.57 -16.33
C TYR A 326 17.88 0.67 -15.09
N THR A 327 16.70 0.33 -14.59
CA THR A 327 16.56 -0.61 -13.48
C THR A 327 16.69 -2.04 -14.01
N GLY A 328 17.83 -2.68 -13.72
CA GLY A 328 18.09 -4.07 -14.08
C GLY A 328 17.83 -5.06 -12.94
N SER A 329 18.02 -6.35 -13.25
CA SER A 329 18.12 -7.41 -12.24
C SER A 329 19.42 -7.25 -11.48
N GLU A 330 19.33 -6.92 -10.20
CA GLU A 330 20.45 -6.97 -9.28
C GLU A 330 20.33 -8.30 -8.53
N ARG A 331 21.29 -9.21 -8.70
CA ARG A 331 21.41 -10.34 -7.78
C ARG A 331 21.67 -9.72 -6.41
N GLY A 332 20.64 -9.71 -5.56
CA GLY A 332 20.85 -9.56 -4.14
C GLY A 332 21.80 -10.67 -3.71
N GLU A 333 22.80 -10.32 -2.91
CA GLU A 333 23.52 -11.26 -2.07
C GLU A 333 22.49 -11.90 -1.14
N GLU A 334 21.80 -12.94 -1.62
CA GLU A 334 21.10 -13.89 -0.76
C GLU A 334 22.17 -14.82 -0.21
N ASP A 335 22.15 -15.00 1.11
CA ASP A 335 23.09 -15.77 1.92
C ASP A 335 23.50 -17.10 1.27
N GLU A 336 24.65 -17.13 0.60
CA GLU A 336 25.44 -18.36 0.38
C GLU A 336 26.17 -18.70 1.68
N GLU A 337 25.42 -19.04 2.73
CA GLU A 337 25.92 -19.83 3.87
C GLU A 337 25.21 -21.19 3.92
N GLU A 338 25.19 -21.90 2.79
CA GLU A 338 25.25 -23.36 2.80
C GLU A 338 26.56 -23.76 2.12
N GLY A 339 27.66 -23.54 2.83
CA GLY A 339 28.98 -24.00 2.43
C GLY A 339 29.01 -25.52 2.34
N ASP A 340 29.36 -26.00 1.14
CA ASP A 340 29.77 -27.37 0.82
C ASP A 340 31.03 -27.74 1.63
N GLY A 341 30.81 -28.14 2.88
CA GLY A 341 31.83 -28.68 3.77
C GLY A 341 31.80 -30.20 3.74
N LYS A 342 32.53 -30.81 2.80
CA LYS A 342 32.94 -32.22 2.90
C LYS A 342 33.80 -32.42 4.16
N GLY A 343 33.15 -32.71 5.28
CA GLY A 343 33.77 -33.13 6.52
C GLY A 343 32.99 -34.28 7.11
N LYS A 344 33.55 -35.49 7.08
CA LYS A 344 33.03 -36.66 7.80
C LYS A 344 33.05 -36.36 9.31
N GLY A 345 31.94 -35.86 9.84
CA GLY A 345 31.73 -35.60 11.25
C GLY A 345 30.34 -36.10 11.68
N ARG A 346 30.32 -37.03 12.65
CA ARG A 346 29.13 -37.64 13.28
C ARG A 346 27.95 -36.67 13.39
N LEU A 347 26.82 -37.00 12.75
CA LEU A 347 25.54 -36.33 12.96
C LEU A 347 25.11 -36.47 14.43
N ARG A 348 25.25 -35.40 15.22
CA ARG A 348 24.47 -35.22 16.45
C ARG A 348 23.09 -34.70 16.05
N ARG A 349 22.04 -35.49 16.28
CA ARG A 349 20.64 -35.05 16.17
C ARG A 349 20.46 -33.81 17.06
N LYS A 350 20.36 -32.61 16.47
CA LYS A 350 19.93 -31.42 17.20
C LYS A 350 18.52 -31.67 17.72
N GLY A 351 18.32 -31.43 19.01
CA GLY A 351 17.02 -31.62 19.64
C GLY A 351 15.99 -30.65 19.08
N TRP A 352 14.72 -31.05 19.04
CA TRP A 352 13.58 -30.22 18.62
C TRP A 352 13.64 -28.82 19.29
N TRP A 353 14.03 -28.75 20.57
CA TRP A 353 14.22 -27.48 21.28
C TRP A 353 15.33 -26.57 20.71
N GLU A 354 16.47 -27.09 20.27
CA GLU A 354 17.53 -26.29 19.64
C GLU A 354 17.12 -25.81 18.25
N TRP A 355 16.35 -26.61 17.51
CA TRP A 355 15.76 -26.19 16.24
C TRP A 355 14.75 -25.06 16.44
N ILE A 356 13.89 -25.13 17.46
CA ILE A 356 12.94 -24.06 17.83
C ILE A 356 13.70 -22.77 18.15
N VAL A 357 14.72 -22.85 19.00
CA VAL A 357 15.46 -21.68 19.48
C VAL A 357 16.23 -21.00 18.35
N SER A 358 16.80 -21.75 17.40
CA SER A 358 17.49 -21.17 16.23
C SER A 358 16.56 -20.36 15.31
N ARG A 359 15.28 -20.72 15.24
CA ARG A 359 14.26 -20.06 14.42
C ARG A 359 13.53 -18.93 15.16
N ASN A 360 13.61 -18.92 16.49
CA ASN A 360 12.98 -17.95 17.39
C ASN A 360 13.69 -16.58 17.46
N GLY A 361 14.82 -16.39 16.76
CA GLY A 361 15.59 -15.13 16.73
C GLY A 361 15.05 -14.06 15.76
N GLY A 362 14.15 -14.42 14.85
CA GLY A 362 13.59 -13.52 13.84
C GLY A 362 12.80 -12.35 14.45
N SER A 363 12.82 -11.19 13.78
CA SER A 363 11.98 -10.03 14.12
C SER A 363 10.50 -10.42 14.20
N GLU A 364 10.02 -11.29 13.30
CA GLU A 364 8.62 -11.72 13.25
C GLU A 364 8.21 -12.59 14.44
N PHE A 365 9.12 -13.42 14.97
CA PHE A 365 8.80 -14.24 16.13
C PHE A 365 8.69 -13.40 17.40
N ARG A 366 9.52 -12.35 17.51
CA ARG A 366 9.40 -11.33 18.55
C ARG A 366 8.10 -10.55 18.39
N SER A 367 7.75 -10.10 17.19
CA SER A 367 6.48 -9.43 16.91
C SER A 367 5.26 -10.32 17.19
N LEU A 368 5.31 -11.61 16.84
CA LEU A 368 4.25 -12.59 17.11
C LEU A 368 4.07 -12.85 18.61
N LYS A 369 5.17 -12.97 19.38
CA LYS A 369 5.12 -13.06 20.84
C LYS A 369 4.49 -11.81 21.46
N THR A 370 4.93 -10.64 21.01
CA THR A 370 4.38 -9.35 21.48
C THR A 370 2.90 -9.25 21.12
N PHE A 371 2.53 -9.70 19.93
CA PHE A 371 1.17 -9.74 19.42
C PHE A 371 0.26 -10.69 20.20
N LEU A 372 0.73 -11.92 20.49
CA LEU A 372 0.03 -12.90 21.31
C LEU A 372 -0.15 -12.38 22.73
N VAL A 373 0.89 -11.80 23.34
CA VAL A 373 0.79 -11.19 24.67
C VAL A 373 -0.22 -10.04 24.66
N ALA A 374 -0.14 -9.12 23.69
CA ALA A 374 -1.08 -8.00 23.58
C ALA A 374 -2.52 -8.47 23.33
N SER A 375 -2.72 -9.48 22.47
CA SER A 375 -4.04 -10.05 22.18
C SER A 375 -4.63 -10.77 23.38
N THR A 376 -3.82 -11.49 24.14
CA THR A 376 -4.24 -12.12 25.40
C THR A 376 -4.59 -11.06 26.43
N VAL A 377 -3.78 -10.01 26.59
CA VAL A 377 -4.08 -8.91 27.52
C VAL A 377 -5.36 -8.18 27.13
N VAL A 378 -5.55 -7.85 25.85
CA VAL A 378 -6.79 -7.23 25.36
C VAL A 378 -7.98 -8.18 25.53
N GLY A 379 -7.81 -9.47 25.24
CA GLY A 379 -8.83 -10.49 25.46
C GLY A 379 -9.22 -10.61 26.94
N CYS A 380 -8.26 -10.57 27.86
CA CYS A 380 -8.50 -10.56 29.30
C CYS A 380 -9.21 -9.28 29.75
N LEU A 381 -8.83 -8.11 29.23
CA LEU A 381 -9.48 -6.83 29.56
C LEU A 381 -10.92 -6.77 29.04
N VAL A 382 -11.17 -7.27 27.82
CA VAL A 382 -12.53 -7.41 27.28
C VAL A 382 -13.34 -8.41 28.10
N TRP A 383 -12.76 -9.54 28.51
CA TRP A 383 -13.42 -10.52 29.38
C TRP A 383 -13.76 -9.94 30.75
N ILE A 384 -12.87 -9.18 31.37
CA ILE A 384 -13.13 -8.48 32.65
C ILE A 384 -14.23 -7.43 32.48
N GLY A 385 -14.21 -6.65 31.39
CA GLY A 385 -15.25 -5.65 31.10
C GLY A 385 -16.62 -6.27 30.84
N VAL A 386 -16.70 -7.33 30.04
CA VAL A 386 -17.93 -8.09 29.76
C VAL A 386 -18.45 -8.76 31.04
N ARG A 387 -17.57 -9.29 31.88
CA ARG A 387 -17.96 -9.90 33.15
C ARG A 387 -18.45 -8.85 34.17
N GLY A 388 -17.84 -7.66 34.20
CA GLY A 388 -18.32 -6.53 35.01
C GLY A 388 -19.69 -6.01 34.57
N LEU A 389 -19.96 -6.01 33.26
CA LEU A 389 -21.26 -5.63 32.70
C LEU A 389 -22.35 -6.68 32.93
N LEU A 390 -22.02 -7.97 32.85
CA LEU A 390 -23.00 -9.06 32.97
C LEU A 390 -23.30 -9.49 34.41
N PHE A 391 -22.35 -9.31 35.34
CA PHE A 391 -22.49 -9.85 36.70
C PHE A 391 -22.62 -8.79 37.80
N GLY A 392 -22.62 -7.50 37.47
CA GLY A 392 -22.73 -6.43 38.45
C GLY A 392 -21.51 -6.35 39.37
N THR A 393 -21.13 -5.14 39.75
CA THR A 393 -20.07 -4.91 40.73
C THR A 393 -20.45 -5.52 42.07
N MET A 394 -19.88 -6.68 42.43
CA MET A 394 -19.81 -7.08 43.84
C MET A 394 -18.94 -6.06 44.57
N PRO A 395 -19.43 -5.40 45.63
CA PRO A 395 -18.64 -4.44 46.39
C PRO A 395 -17.62 -5.21 47.24
N LEU A 396 -16.43 -5.45 46.69
CA LEU A 396 -15.24 -5.67 47.49
C LEU A 396 -14.92 -4.32 48.14
N PHE A 397 -14.98 -4.27 49.47
CA PHE A 397 -14.83 -3.12 50.37
C PHE A 397 -16.12 -2.39 50.76
N ARG A 398 -16.85 -2.98 51.72
CA ARG A 398 -17.37 -2.23 52.88
C ARG A 398 -16.94 -2.96 54.16
N ARG A 399 -16.43 -2.18 55.11
CA ARG A 399 -15.89 -2.60 56.41
C ARG A 399 -16.91 -3.35 57.26
#